data_AF-A9A474-F1
#
_entry.id   AF-A9A474-F1
#
_cell.length_a   1.000
_cell.length_b   1.000
_cell.length_c   1.000
_cell.angle_alpha   90.00
_cell.angle_beta   90.00
_cell.angle_gamma   90.00
#
_symmetry.space_group_name_H-M   'P 1'
#
loop_
_entity.id
_entity.type
_entity.pdbx_description
1 polymer ?
#
loop_
_entity_poly.entity_id
_entity_poly.type
_entity_poly.pdbx_seq_one_letter_code
_entity_poly.pdbx_strand_id
1 'polypeptide(L)' 'MPLYCKQCEERRYPQYSADDKGTLWLCNKCQNYADAEDVIIREQTQEERDEIKAKAEEFERTSKFSGEKLSRRKGVN' A
#
# COMPACT_ATOMS: atom_id res chain seq x y z
N MET A 1 6.33 13.58 5.79
CA MET A 1 5.78 12.35 5.20
C MET A 1 6.46 12.11 3.86
N PRO A 2 7.23 11.03 3.70
CA PRO A 2 8.06 10.78 2.52
C PRO A 2 7.21 10.35 1.31
N LEU A 3 6.68 11.33 0.58
CA LEU A 3 5.76 11.06 -0.54
C LEU A 3 6.43 10.41 -1.76
N TYR A 4 7.72 10.65 -1.98
CA TYR A 4 8.44 10.20 -3.15
C TYR A 4 9.70 9.41 -2.76
N CYS A 5 10.05 8.41 -3.56
CA CYS A 5 11.24 7.61 -3.36
C CYS A 5 12.50 8.35 -3.82
N LYS A 6 13.50 8.44 -2.93
CA LYS A 6 14.81 9.06 -3.24
C LYS A 6 15.59 8.37 -4.36
N GLN A 7 15.34 7.08 -4.59
CA GLN A 7 16.05 6.30 -5.60
C GLN A 7 15.32 6.26 -6.94
N CYS A 8 13.99 6.32 -6.93
CA CYS A 8 13.17 5.99 -8.10
C CYS A 8 12.23 7.11 -8.54
N GLU A 9 12.09 8.16 -7.73
CA GLU A 9 11.15 9.28 -7.88
C GLU A 9 9.66 8.88 -7.93
N GLU A 10 9.35 7.61 -7.73
CA GLU A 10 7.99 7.11 -7.65
C GLU A 10 7.31 7.46 -6.33
N ARG A 11 5.98 7.51 -6.37
CA ARG A 11 5.16 7.72 -5.18
C ARG A 11 5.32 6.56 -4.19
N ARG A 12 5.48 6.91 -2.91
CA ARG A 12 5.39 5.95 -1.80
C ARG A 12 3.99 5.88 -1.22
N TYR A 13 3.63 4.71 -0.73
CA TYR A 13 2.35 4.43 -0.11
C TYR A 13 2.52 4.10 1.36
N PRO A 14 1.70 4.68 2.26
CA PRO A 14 1.74 4.34 3.67
C PRO A 14 1.27 2.91 3.86
N GLN A 15 2.04 2.14 4.63
CA GLN A 15 1.76 0.76 4.99
C GLN A 15 1.98 0.59 6.49
N TYR A 16 0.99 0.04 7.18
CA TYR A 16 1.12 -0.26 8.60
C TYR A 16 2.04 -1.46 8.79
N SER A 17 3.07 -1.28 9.61
CA SER A 17 3.97 -2.34 10.07
C SER A 17 3.68 -2.62 11.54
N ALA A 18 3.33 -3.87 11.85
CA ALA A 18 3.12 -4.31 13.22
C ALA A 18 4.44 -4.37 14.00
N ASP A 19 5.52 -4.79 13.32
CA ASP A 19 6.85 -4.93 13.91
C ASP A 19 7.44 -3.57 14.29
N ASP A 20 7.28 -2.58 13.40
CA ASP A 20 7.74 -1.21 13.62
C ASP A 20 6.72 -0.36 14.41
N LYS A 21 5.59 -0.96 14.83
CA LYS A 21 4.49 -0.32 15.59
C LYS A 21 4.06 1.01 15.00
N GLY A 22 4.02 1.10 13.68
CA GLY A 22 3.92 2.39 13.00
C GLY A 22 3.60 2.26 11.52
N THR A 23 3.48 3.42 10.87
CA THR A 23 3.35 3.47 9.42
C THR A 23 4.73 3.62 8.81
N LEU A 24 5.04 2.76 7.86
CA LEU A 24 6.18 2.89 6.95
C LEU A 24 5.68 3.32 5.57
N TRP A 25 6.58 3.83 4.74
CA TRP A 25 6.27 4.26 3.38
C TRP A 25 6.97 3.36 2.38
N LEU A 26 6.19 2.53 1.70
CA LEU A 26 6.68 1.57 0.70
C LEU A 26 6.76 2.22 -0.68
N CYS A 27 7.86 2.03 -1.39
CA CYS A 27 7.95 2.28 -2.82
C CYS A 27 7.69 1.00 -3.61
N ASN A 28 6.63 0.94 -4.42
CA ASN A 28 6.29 -0.27 -5.21
C ASN A 28 7.27 -0.57 -6.37
N LYS A 29 8.23 0.31 -6.66
CA LYS A 29 9.21 0.12 -7.73
C LYS A 29 10.50 -0.53 -7.24
N CYS A 30 11.13 0.01 -6.20
CA CYS A 30 12.31 -0.60 -5.58
C CYS A 30 12.00 -1.52 -4.40
N GLN A 31 10.78 -1.48 -3.88
CA GLN A 31 10.33 -2.25 -2.70
C GLN A 31 10.96 -1.81 -1.38
N ASN A 32 11.47 -0.58 -1.28
CA ASN A 32 12.09 -0.07 -0.07
C ASN A 32 11.06 0.61 0.83
N TYR A 33 11.16 0.35 2.14
CA TYR A 33 10.43 1.07 3.17
C TYR A 33 11.24 2.28 3.67
N ALA A 34 10.52 3.38 3.89
CA ALA A 34 11.02 4.57 4.58
C ALA A 34 10.20 4.87 5.84
N ASP A 35 10.82 5.47 6.85
CA ASP A 35 10.13 5.98 8.04
C ASP A 35 9.50 7.37 7.80
N ALA A 36 8.93 7.95 8.86
CA ALA A 36 8.34 9.29 8.82
C ALA A 36 9.35 10.40 8.49
N GLU A 37 10.64 10.17 8.76
CA GLU A 37 11.77 11.08 8.52
C GLU A 37 12.38 10.93 7.12
N ASP A 38 11.79 10.08 6.27
CA ASP A 38 12.27 9.78 4.91
C ASP A 38 13.64 9.07 4.88
N VAL A 39 13.95 8.30 5.92
CA VAL A 39 15.12 7.42 5.98
C VAL A 39 14.72 6.04 5.46
N ILE A 40 15.48 5.49 4.52
CA ILE A 40 15.28 4.12 4.03
C ILE A 40 15.80 3.15 5.10
N ILE A 41 14.90 2.33 5.64
CA ILE A 41 15.22 1.44 6.77
C ILE A 41 15.58 0.04 6.27
N ARG A 42 14.78 -0.49 5.34
CA ARG A 42 14.93 -1.84 4.79
C ARG A 42 14.17 -2.00 3.48
N GLU A 43 14.46 -3.10 2.79
CA GLU A 43 13.65 -3.58 1.67
C GLU A 43 12.56 -4.54 2.16
N GLN A 44 11.45 -4.58 1.43
CA GLN A 44 10.40 -5.55 1.62
C GLN A 44 10.92 -6.94 1.26
N THR A 45 10.63 -7.94 2.08
CA THR A 45 11.07 -9.30 1.80
C THR A 45 10.21 -9.94 0.72
N GLN A 46 10.66 -11.07 0.14
CA GLN A 46 9.88 -11.78 -0.85
C GLN A 46 8.63 -12.41 -0.23
N GLU A 47 8.76 -12.90 1.00
CA GLU A 47 7.66 -13.50 1.77
C GLU A 47 6.55 -12.47 2.03
N GLU A 48 6.91 -11.24 2.45
CA GLU A 48 5.95 -10.15 2.64
C GLU A 48 5.18 -9.83 1.34
N ARG A 49 5.87 -9.85 0.19
CA ARG A 49 5.23 -9.65 -1.12
C ARG A 49 4.27 -10.76 -1.48
N ASP A 50 4.69 -12.00 -1.27
CA ASP A 50 3.88 -13.18 -1.60
C ASP A 50 2.62 -13.24 -0.73
N GLU A 51 2.72 -12.89 0.56
CA GLU A 51 1.57 -12.76 1.45
C GLU A 51 0.57 -11.69 0.99
N ILE A 52 1.06 -10.51 0.60
CA ILE A 52 0.20 -9.43 0.09
C ILE A 52 -0.49 -9.86 -1.19
N LYS A 53 0.24 -10.53 -2.10
CA LYS A 53 -0.31 -11.05 -3.35
C LYS A 53 -1.39 -12.10 -3.10
N ALA A 54 -1.14 -13.05 -2.20
CA ALA A 54 -2.13 -14.06 -1.82
C ALA A 54 -3.40 -13.43 -1.23
N LYS A 55 -3.26 -12.40 -0.37
CA LYS A 55 -4.40 -11.65 0.18
C LYS A 55 -5.19 -10.92 -0.91
N ALA A 56 -4.51 -10.35 -1.91
CA ALA A 56 -5.17 -9.70 -3.04
C ALA A 56 -5.96 -10.70 -3.90
N GLU A 57 -5.36 -11.84 -4.24
CA GLU A 57 -6.02 -12.92 -5.00
C GLU A 57 -7.23 -13.48 -4.24
N GLU A 58 -7.11 -13.68 -2.92
CA GLU A 58 -8.23 -14.12 -2.09
C GLU A 58 -9.35 -13.08 -2.03
N PHE A 59 -9.01 -11.80 -1.92
CA PHE A 59 -9.99 -10.72 -1.96
C PHE A 59 -10.74 -10.71 -3.29
N GLU A 60 -10.04 -10.79 -4.43
CA GLU A 60 -10.67 -10.85 -5.75
C GLU A 60 -11.63 -12.03 -5.87
N ARG A 61 -11.21 -13.23 -5.41
CA ARG A 61 -12.06 -14.44 -5.42
C ARG A 61 -13.30 -14.33 -4.55
N THR A 62 -13.18 -13.71 -3.38
CA THR A 62 -14.27 -13.62 -2.39
C THR A 62 -15.17 -12.41 -2.59
N SER A 63 -14.67 -11.39 -3.26
CA SER A 63 -15.38 -10.13 -3.49
C SER A 63 -16.53 -10.30 -4.49
N LYS A 64 -17.71 -10.59 -3.96
CA LYS A 64 -18.97 -10.57 -4.72
C LYS A 64 -19.50 -9.14 -4.81
N PHE A 65 -18.76 -8.26 -5.50
CA PHE A 65 -19.33 -6.96 -5.86
C PHE A 65 -20.40 -7.19 -6.93
N SER A 66 -21.66 -6.88 -6.63
CA SER A 66 -22.67 -6.79 -7.68
C SER A 66 -22.22 -5.70 -8.66
N GLY A 67 -22.27 -5.98 -9.97
CA GLY A 67 -21.91 -5.02 -11.02
C GLY A 67 -22.85 -3.81 -11.11
N GLU A 68 -23.64 -3.55 -10.07
CA GLU A 68 -24.55 -2.44 -9.97
C GLU A 68 -23.71 -1.16 -9.88
N LYS A 69 -23.88 -0.28 -10.87
CA LYS A 69 -23.15 0.98 -10.93
C LYS A 69 -23.50 1.79 -9.69
N LEU A 70 -22.53 1.99 -8.80
CA LEU A 70 -22.63 2.92 -7.67
C LEU A 70 -22.98 4.30 -8.22
N SER A 71 -24.27 4.66 -8.17
CA SER A 71 -24.71 5.98 -8.58
C SER A 71 -24.23 7.00 -7.54
N ARG A 72 -23.62 8.08 -8.01
CA ARG A 72 -23.23 9.20 -7.14
C ARG A 72 -24.49 9.72 -6.45
N ARG A 73 -24.55 9.62 -5.13
CA ARG A 73 -25.65 10.25 -4.36
C ARG A 73 -25.63 11.74 -4.69
N LYS A 74 -26.74 12.28 -5.19
CA LYS A 74 -26.88 13.74 -5.36
C LYS A 74 -26.76 14.35 -3.97
N GLY A 75 -25.81 15.27 -3.80
CA GLY A 75 -25.63 15.99 -2.54
C GLY A 75 -26.93 16.68 -2.15
N VAL A 76 -27.27 16.63 -0.86
CA VAL A 76 -28.36 17.42 -0.30
C VAL A 76 -27.88 18.86 -0.28
N ASN A 77 -28.67 19.74 -0.91
CA ASN A 77 -28.42 21.18 -0.94
C ASN A 77 -28.76 21.81 0.42
#